data_AF-A0A2T0RQ64-F1
#
_entry.id   AF-A0A2T0RQ64-F1
#
_cell.length_a   1.000
_cell.length_b   1.000
_cell.length_c   1.000
_cell.angle_alpha   90.00
_cell.angle_beta   90.00
_cell.angle_gamma   90.00
#
_symmetry.space_group_name_H-M   'P 1'
#
loop_
_entity.id
_entity.type
_entity.pdbx_description
1 polymer ?
#
loop_
_entity_poly.entity_id
_entity_poly.type
_entity_poly.pdbx_seq_one_letter_code
_entity_poly.pdbx_strand_id
1 'polypeptide(L)'
;MNTRRISTVLAVSAAAAATVVGGMAMAPSASAADCPADGRVMANHFDTFDAPKAFELLDGQTTWENLRTLVSHGDTQHEVPRAAQNILNDPAFWNRLDTSGGMYLPDGIVIRQDVRNVCGF
;
A
#
# COMPACT_ATOMS: atom_id res chain seq x y z
N MET A 1 -30.07 8.97 -45.39
CA MET A 1 -28.78 9.51 -44.90
C MET A 1 -29.05 10.21 -43.59
N ASN A 2 -28.69 9.61 -42.46
CA ASN A 2 -28.97 10.12 -41.13
C ASN A 2 -27.65 10.35 -40.39
N THR A 3 -27.56 11.50 -39.74
CA THR A 3 -26.34 12.14 -39.27
C THR A 3 -26.28 12.09 -37.73
N ARG A 4 -25.05 11.97 -37.19
CA ARG A 4 -24.58 12.29 -35.81
C ARG A 4 -24.95 11.25 -34.70
N ARG A 5 -24.11 10.93 -33.71
CA ARG A 5 -22.94 11.60 -33.10
C ARG A 5 -22.00 10.56 -32.45
N ILE A 6 -20.72 10.93 -32.41
CA ILE A 6 -19.60 10.34 -31.69
C ILE A 6 -19.76 10.64 -30.18
N SER A 7 -19.57 9.65 -29.30
CA SER A 7 -19.39 9.87 -27.86
C SER A 7 -18.05 9.29 -27.42
N THR A 8 -17.04 10.14 -27.45
CA THR A 8 -15.75 9.94 -26.79
C THR A 8 -15.94 10.28 -25.31
N VAL A 9 -15.81 9.30 -24.41
CA VAL A 9 -15.73 9.56 -22.97
C VAL A 9 -14.26 9.73 -22.62
N LEU A 10 -13.78 10.98 -22.61
CA LEU A 10 -12.50 11.34 -22.01
C LEU A 10 -12.72 11.38 -20.49
N ALA A 11 -12.18 10.41 -19.77
CA ALA A 11 -12.07 10.49 -18.31
C ALA A 11 -10.97 11.49 -17.96
N VAL A 12 -11.36 12.72 -17.60
CA VAL A 12 -10.47 13.71 -17.00
C VAL A 12 -10.43 13.40 -15.50
N SER A 13 -9.38 12.68 -15.06
CA SER A 13 -9.08 12.56 -13.64
C SER A 13 -8.37 13.83 -13.19
N ALA A 14 -9.03 14.61 -12.34
CA ALA A 14 -8.52 15.84 -11.77
C ALA A 14 -7.26 15.59 -10.93
N ALA A 15 -6.17 16.26 -11.26
CA ALA A 15 -5.00 16.36 -10.39
C ALA A 15 -5.34 17.30 -9.22
N ALA A 16 -5.33 16.77 -8.00
CA ALA A 16 -5.45 17.60 -6.80
C ALA A 16 -4.13 18.36 -6.58
N ALA A 17 -4.19 19.68 -6.69
CA ALA A 17 -3.10 20.56 -6.28
C ALA A 17 -3.02 20.60 -4.75
N ALA A 18 -1.99 19.98 -4.17
CA ALA A 18 -1.71 20.09 -2.74
C ALA A 18 -0.95 21.40 -2.47
N THR A 19 -1.63 22.34 -1.83
CA THR A 19 -1.01 23.56 -1.27
C THR A 19 -0.17 23.17 -0.05
N VAL A 20 1.14 23.41 -0.10
CA VAL A 20 2.01 23.31 1.07
C VAL A 20 1.98 24.64 1.80
N VAL A 21 1.29 24.70 2.95
CA VAL A 21 1.47 25.77 3.93
C VAL A 21 2.21 25.18 5.11
N GLY A 22 3.37 25.78 5.43
CA GLY A 22 4.19 25.44 6.57
C GLY A 22 3.42 25.56 7.88
N GLY A 23 3.27 24.43 8.54
CA GLY A 23 2.86 24.28 9.92
C GLY A 23 3.35 22.90 10.34
N MET A 24 3.92 22.78 11.53
CA MET A 24 4.33 21.51 12.12
C MET A 24 3.17 20.51 12.00
N ALA A 25 3.21 19.66 10.98
CA ALA A 25 2.12 18.78 10.64
C ALA A 25 2.15 17.62 11.64
N MET A 26 1.31 17.72 12.68
CA MET A 26 0.73 16.51 13.26
C MET A 26 0.20 15.70 12.08
N ALA A 27 0.83 14.56 11.82
CA ALA A 27 0.44 13.67 10.73
C ALA A 27 -1.09 13.48 10.82
N PRO A 28 -1.85 13.77 9.75
CA PRO A 28 -3.28 13.54 9.79
C PRO A 28 -3.48 12.09 10.17
N SER A 29 -4.26 11.86 11.23
CA SER A 29 -4.66 10.53 11.66
C SER A 29 -5.27 9.85 10.44
N ALA A 30 -4.57 8.87 9.87
CA ALA A 30 -5.01 8.23 8.65
C ALA A 30 -6.39 7.64 8.91
N SER A 31 -7.40 8.20 8.24
CA SER A 31 -8.75 7.67 8.35
C SER A 31 -8.78 6.36 7.56
N ALA A 32 -9.68 5.42 7.90
CA ALA A 32 -9.81 4.17 7.13
C ALA A 32 -10.15 4.39 5.63
N ALA A 33 -10.46 5.63 5.22
CA ALA A 33 -10.64 6.06 3.84
C ALA A 33 -9.31 6.30 3.10
N ASP A 34 -8.19 6.46 3.79
CA ASP A 34 -6.85 6.74 3.22
C ASP A 34 -6.03 5.46 2.94
N CYS A 35 -6.53 4.29 3.34
CA CYS A 35 -5.86 3.02 3.05
C CYS A 35 -6.12 2.59 1.59
N PRO A 36 -5.08 2.52 0.74
CA PRO A 36 -5.24 1.98 -0.60
C PRO A 36 -5.70 0.53 -0.53
N ALA A 37 -6.34 0.05 -1.61
CA ALA A 37 -6.81 -1.33 -1.70
C ALA A 37 -5.68 -2.35 -1.41
N ASP A 38 -4.46 -2.05 -1.83
CA ASP A 38 -3.27 -2.88 -1.60
C ASP A 38 -2.90 -2.99 -0.11
N GLY A 39 -3.13 -1.93 0.68
CA GLY A 39 -2.97 -1.98 2.14
C GLY A 39 -3.99 -2.90 2.83
N ARG A 40 -5.20 -2.99 2.29
CA ARG A 40 -6.23 -3.94 2.76
C ARG A 40 -5.86 -5.39 2.42
N VAL A 41 -5.32 -5.61 1.22
CA VAL A 41 -4.79 -6.93 0.83
C VAL A 41 -3.65 -7.32 1.77
N MET A 42 -2.71 -6.42 2.04
CA MET A 42 -1.63 -6.68 2.99
C MET A 42 -2.14 -6.99 4.40
N ALA A 43 -3.17 -6.29 4.90
CA ALA A 43 -3.74 -6.58 6.21
C ALA A 43 -4.40 -7.96 6.30
N ASN A 44 -5.16 -8.33 5.25
CA ASN A 44 -5.89 -9.60 5.18
C ASN A 44 -4.96 -10.80 4.98
N HIS A 45 -3.84 -10.60 4.28
CA HIS A 45 -2.89 -11.64 3.90
C HIS A 45 -1.52 -11.44 4.53
N PHE A 46 -1.43 -10.74 5.66
CA PHE A 46 -0.15 -10.30 6.23
C PHE A 46 0.87 -11.44 6.41
N ASP A 47 0.41 -12.63 6.81
CA ASP A 47 1.30 -13.78 6.99
C ASP A 47 1.94 -14.25 5.67
N THR A 48 1.26 -14.04 4.54
CA THR A 48 1.84 -14.27 3.21
C THR A 48 2.86 -13.19 2.82
N PHE A 49 2.70 -11.96 3.33
CA PHE A 49 3.68 -10.88 3.15
C PHE A 49 4.91 -11.03 4.05
N ASP A 50 4.73 -11.57 5.25
CA ASP A 50 5.78 -11.91 6.22
C ASP A 50 6.65 -13.07 5.72
N ALA A 51 6.03 -14.21 5.37
CA ALA A 51 6.72 -15.40 4.88
C ALA A 51 6.33 -15.74 3.43
N PRO A 52 6.87 -15.01 2.42
CA PRO A 52 6.52 -15.23 1.02
C PRO A 52 7.02 -16.56 0.44
N LYS A 53 7.95 -17.26 1.11
CA LYS A 53 8.34 -18.63 0.75
C LYS A 53 7.70 -19.65 1.68
N ALA A 54 7.30 -20.80 1.13
CA ALA A 54 6.65 -21.89 1.87
C ALA A 54 7.46 -22.50 3.03
N PHE A 55 8.74 -22.14 3.19
CA PHE A 55 9.61 -22.59 4.29
C PHE A 55 10.15 -21.45 5.16
N GLU A 56 9.77 -20.19 4.88
CA GLU A 56 10.10 -19.08 5.76
C GLU A 56 9.19 -19.14 6.99
N LEU A 57 9.77 -18.78 8.15
CA LEU A 57 9.02 -18.70 9.40
C LEU A 57 8.33 -17.34 9.46
N LEU A 58 7.08 -17.32 9.93
CA LEU A 58 6.40 -16.08 10.29
C LEU A 58 7.14 -15.45 11.49
N ASP A 59 7.80 -14.32 11.26
CA ASP A 59 8.49 -13.58 12.30
C ASP A 59 7.75 -12.29 12.70
N GLY A 60 6.58 -12.07 12.10
CA GLY A 60 5.70 -10.93 12.30
C GLY A 60 6.10 -9.69 11.52
N GLN A 61 7.11 -9.79 10.64
CA GLN A 61 7.73 -8.64 9.97
C GLN A 61 7.65 -8.80 8.46
N THR A 62 7.19 -7.76 7.78
CA THR A 62 7.29 -7.64 6.32
C THR A 62 8.37 -6.64 5.99
N THR A 63 9.28 -7.01 5.10
CA THR A 63 10.34 -6.13 4.58
C THR A 63 10.16 -5.85 3.09
N TRP A 64 10.94 -4.89 2.58
CA TRP A 64 11.01 -4.62 1.14
C TRP A 64 11.45 -5.83 0.30
N GLU A 65 12.28 -6.71 0.88
CA GLU A 65 12.72 -7.94 0.23
C GLU A 65 11.60 -8.98 0.14
N ASN A 66 10.74 -9.07 1.15
CA ASN A 66 9.57 -9.94 1.10
C ASN A 66 8.63 -9.53 -0.03
N LEU A 67 8.36 -8.22 -0.20
CA LEU A 67 7.55 -7.71 -1.31
C LEU A 67 8.15 -8.08 -2.68
N ARG A 68 9.46 -7.92 -2.86
CA ARG A 68 10.14 -8.30 -4.10
C ARG A 68 10.05 -9.80 -4.36
N THR A 69 10.09 -10.61 -3.31
CA THR A 69 9.93 -12.06 -3.38
C THR A 69 8.51 -12.43 -3.81
N LEU A 70 7.47 -11.79 -3.25
CA LEU A 70 6.09 -12.00 -3.69
C LEU A 70 5.87 -11.68 -5.17
N VAL A 71 6.49 -10.60 -5.64
CA VAL A 71 6.42 -10.21 -7.06
C VAL A 71 7.13 -11.24 -7.95
N SER A 72 8.27 -11.79 -7.51
CA SER A 72 9.09 -12.70 -8.33
C SER A 72 8.65 -14.17 -8.28
N HIS A 73 7.96 -14.59 -7.22
CA HIS A 73 7.61 -16.00 -6.97
C HIS A 73 6.11 -16.27 -6.89
N GLY A 74 5.29 -15.25 -7.20
CA GLY A 74 3.83 -15.20 -7.08
C GLY A 74 3.10 -16.53 -6.82
N ASP A 75 2.53 -16.64 -5.62
CA ASP A 75 1.56 -17.68 -5.27
C ASP A 75 0.24 -17.47 -6.06
N THR A 76 -0.58 -18.52 -6.10
CA THR A 76 -1.87 -18.71 -6.78
C THR A 76 -2.93 -17.62 -6.54
N GLN A 77 -2.78 -16.78 -5.52
CA GLN A 77 -3.66 -15.62 -5.27
C GLN A 77 -3.13 -14.38 -5.98
N HIS A 78 -3.59 -14.15 -7.22
CA HIS A 78 -3.18 -13.04 -8.08
C HIS A 78 -3.21 -11.64 -7.43
N GLU A 79 -3.99 -11.44 -6.36
CA GLU A 79 -4.07 -10.17 -5.65
C GLU A 79 -2.85 -9.86 -4.78
N VAL A 80 -2.21 -10.86 -4.16
CA VAL A 80 -1.07 -10.63 -3.24
C VAL A 80 0.18 -10.13 -3.98
N PRO A 81 0.65 -10.78 -5.07
CA PRO A 81 1.79 -10.25 -5.84
C PRO A 81 1.49 -8.89 -6.47
N ARG A 82 0.25 -8.65 -6.88
CA ARG A 82 -0.18 -7.35 -7.42
C ARG A 82 -0.12 -6.25 -6.35
N ALA A 83 -0.64 -6.52 -5.16
CA ALA A 83 -0.57 -5.58 -4.04
C ALA A 83 0.88 -5.31 -3.64
N ALA A 84 1.73 -6.34 -3.57
CA ALA A 84 3.16 -6.17 -3.30
C ALA A 84 3.84 -5.29 -4.36
N GLN A 85 3.55 -5.50 -5.65
CA GLN A 85 4.07 -4.65 -6.72
C GLN A 85 3.59 -3.20 -6.62
N ASN A 86 2.32 -2.98 -6.26
CA ASN A 86 1.76 -1.64 -6.09
C ASN A 86 2.40 -0.91 -4.91
N ILE A 87 2.63 -1.61 -3.78
CA ILE A 87 3.32 -1.06 -2.62
C ILE A 87 4.78 -0.71 -2.97
N LEU A 88 5.49 -1.57 -3.71
CA LEU A 88 6.84 -1.27 -4.21
C LEU A 88 6.90 -0.02 -5.11
N ASN A 89 5.82 0.24 -5.86
CA ASN A 89 5.69 1.39 -6.74
C ASN A 89 5.23 2.66 -6.02
N ASP A 90 4.76 2.56 -4.78
CA ASP A 90 4.35 3.68 -3.92
C ASP A 90 5.23 3.75 -2.65
N PRO A 91 6.47 4.26 -2.78
CA PRO A 91 7.38 4.38 -1.63
C PRO A 91 6.85 5.32 -0.55
N ALA A 92 5.95 6.26 -0.90
CA ALA A 92 5.33 7.13 0.10
C ALA A 92 4.36 6.34 0.98
N PHE A 93 3.59 5.41 0.41
CA PHE A 93 2.74 4.51 1.19
C PHE A 93 3.55 3.58 2.08
N TRP A 94 4.64 2.99 1.56
CA TRP A 94 5.54 2.17 2.39
C TRP A 94 6.10 2.93 3.59
N ASN A 95 6.63 4.13 3.35
CA ASN A 95 7.18 4.96 4.41
C ASN A 95 6.12 5.31 5.48
N ARG A 96 4.84 5.45 5.10
CA ARG A 96 3.75 5.63 6.07
C ARG A 96 3.57 4.38 6.94
N LEU A 97 3.62 3.19 6.35
CA LEU A 97 3.55 1.92 7.11
C LEU A 97 4.73 1.82 8.08
N ASP A 98 5.95 1.87 7.55
CA ASP A 98 7.24 1.75 8.26
C ASP A 98 7.38 2.73 9.45
N THR A 99 6.73 3.90 9.38
CA THR A 99 6.82 4.91 10.45
C THR A 99 5.63 4.90 11.44
N SER A 100 4.60 4.09 11.20
CA SER A 100 3.33 4.18 11.94
C SER A 100 3.31 3.50 13.31
N GLY A 101 4.26 2.61 13.61
CA GLY A 101 4.39 1.92 14.91
C GLY A 101 4.93 2.79 16.06
N GLY A 102 5.21 4.07 15.81
CA GLY A 102 5.65 5.01 16.85
C GLY A 102 7.15 4.98 17.17
N MET A 103 7.95 4.21 16.43
CA MET A 103 9.42 4.33 16.47
C MET A 103 9.95 5.49 15.60
N TYR A 104 9.07 6.14 14.81
CA TYR A 104 9.29 7.37 14.00
C TYR A 104 10.50 7.36 13.03
N LEU A 105 11.27 6.27 12.98
CA LEU A 105 12.37 6.07 12.05
C LEU A 105 11.97 4.97 11.07
N PRO A 106 12.08 5.21 9.76
CA PRO A 106 11.99 4.15 8.77
C PRO A 106 13.11 3.14 9.06
N ASP A 107 12.75 1.93 9.46
CA ASP A 107 13.68 0.82 9.68
C ASP A 107 13.56 -0.26 8.58
N GLY A 108 12.63 -0.06 7.65
CA GLY A 108 12.37 -0.97 6.54
C GLY A 108 11.58 -2.20 6.95
N ILE A 109 11.00 -2.18 8.16
CA ILE A 109 10.20 -3.27 8.71
C ILE A 109 8.77 -2.75 8.91
N VAL A 110 7.81 -3.52 8.40
CA VAL A 110 6.39 -3.26 8.59
C VAL A 110 5.79 -4.45 9.34
N ILE A 111 5.25 -4.21 10.52
CA ILE A 111 4.51 -5.19 11.29
C ILE A 111 3.00 -5.05 11.05
N ARG A 112 2.21 -6.07 11.42
CA ARG A 112 0.75 -6.03 11.24
C ARG A 112 0.09 -4.82 11.90
N GLN A 113 0.63 -4.38 13.04
CA GLN A 113 0.12 -3.20 13.76
C GLN A 113 0.30 -1.92 12.94
N ASP A 114 1.36 -1.80 12.15
CA ASP A 114 1.62 -0.63 11.31
C ASP A 114 0.54 -0.48 10.24
N VAL A 115 0.21 -1.60 9.59
CA VAL A 115 -0.87 -1.65 8.59
C VAL A 115 -2.20 -1.23 9.22
N ARG A 116 -2.50 -1.70 10.44
CA ARG A 116 -3.70 -1.29 11.18
C ARG A 116 -3.70 0.19 11.55
N ASN A 117 -2.56 0.73 11.97
CA ASN A 117 -2.42 2.14 12.32
C ASN A 117 -2.63 3.06 11.10
N VAL A 118 -2.08 2.70 9.95
CA VAL A 118 -2.26 3.46 8.71
C VAL A 118 -3.66 3.30 8.12
N CYS A 119 -4.28 2.13 8.29
CA CYS A 119 -5.51 1.80 7.58
C CYS A 119 -6.79 1.77 8.42
N GLY A 120 -6.70 1.95 9.74
CA GLY A 120 -7.83 2.23 10.62
C GLY A 120 -8.82 1.07 10.82
N PHE A 121 -8.31 -0.16 10.97
CA PHE A 121 -9.11 -1.36 11.27
C PHE A 121 -8.53 -2.21 12.40
#